data_AF-A0A7V5Z0G7-F1
#
_entry.id   AF-A0A7V5Z0G7-F1
#
_cell.length_a   1.000
_cell.length_b   1.000
_cell.length_c   1.000
_cell.angle_alpha   90.00
_cell.angle_beta   90.00
_cell.angle_gamma   90.00
#
_symmetry.space_group_name_H-M   'P 1'
#
loop_
_entity.id
_entity.type
_entity.pdbx_description
1 polymer ?
#
loop_
_entity_poly.entity_id
_entity_poly.type
_entity_poly.pdbx_seq_one_letter_code
_entity_poly.pdbx_strand_id
1 'polypeptide(L)'
;MSSLSSWISSSFRPWHPAPWAPASGFLGPPSDNSVAWDAHSAGLRGPAGASGSGHTEARMRILISADVEGASGVVSLDGCDADGCLAARRWLTGDVNAAVEGAMEAGATSFVLHDGLRQGQETVLLDELHPAVEVVRGRPIILFEEADLARGYDGLFLVGMHKRGGQGRSLLPSMVAEVRLNGQAVGEPELAAALAGAYGIPTLLVTGDDRACLDVQRWSGGKIEAGVVKYALSRGTARCLPLIEARERIRTAARQAVERAAKARPLAPSSPVTLEVEFAEREVARRVAWMPPLGYDGDRTVRYTNGDYRQAHRALLAMLAIATSPLAAGCQNA
;
A
#
# COMPACT_ATOMS: atom_id res chain seq x y z
N MET A 1 -6.02 64.71 43.18
CA MET A 1 -5.93 64.72 41.72
C MET A 1 -7.23 64.15 41.18
N SER A 2 -8.00 65.03 40.52
CA SER A 2 -9.30 64.93 39.82
C SER A 2 -9.34 63.83 38.74
N SER A 3 -10.44 63.37 38.14
CA SER A 3 -11.90 63.52 38.25
C SER A 3 -12.57 62.57 37.23
N LEU A 4 -13.88 62.38 37.35
CA LEU A 4 -14.80 61.59 36.53
C LEU A 4 -15.04 62.05 35.06
N SER A 5 -15.39 61.06 34.22
CA SER A 5 -16.50 60.99 33.22
C SER A 5 -16.55 61.77 31.87
N SER A 6 -17.16 61.07 30.89
CA SER A 6 -17.85 61.46 29.62
C SER A 6 -17.03 61.39 28.30
N TRP A 7 -17.26 60.38 27.44
CA TRP A 7 -18.16 60.34 26.24
C TRP A 7 -17.88 61.39 25.15
N ILE A 8 -17.27 60.98 24.01
CA ILE A 8 -17.67 61.37 22.64
C ILE A 8 -17.43 60.17 21.70
N SER A 9 -18.45 59.90 20.88
CA SER A 9 -18.58 58.92 19.81
C SER A 9 -17.89 59.33 18.50
N SER A 10 -17.30 58.38 17.77
CA SER A 10 -17.40 58.31 16.30
C SER A 10 -16.95 56.95 15.74
N SER A 11 -17.92 56.11 15.40
CA SER A 11 -18.08 55.38 14.13
C SER A 11 -16.81 55.02 13.31
N PHE A 12 -16.48 53.72 13.17
CA PHE A 12 -16.69 52.92 11.95
C PHE A 12 -16.14 51.47 12.08
N ARG A 13 -17.11 50.55 11.98
CA ARG A 13 -17.16 49.07 11.83
C ARG A 13 -15.88 48.18 11.86
N PRO A 14 -15.91 47.04 12.60
CA PRO A 14 -14.99 45.92 12.42
C PRO A 14 -15.28 45.13 11.12
N TRP A 15 -14.20 44.63 10.51
CA TRP A 15 -14.22 43.79 9.31
C TRP A 15 -14.70 42.37 9.67
N HIS A 16 -15.86 41.97 9.15
CA HIS A 16 -16.34 40.59 9.16
C HIS A 16 -16.23 40.03 7.73
N PRO A 17 -15.48 38.94 7.48
CA PRO A 17 -15.71 38.15 6.28
C PRO A 17 -16.93 37.24 6.51
N ALA A 18 -17.93 37.42 5.64
CA ALA A 18 -19.17 36.66 5.57
C ALA A 18 -18.93 35.19 5.17
N PRO A 19 -19.87 34.27 5.49
CA PRO A 19 -19.76 32.85 5.18
C PRO A 19 -19.91 32.58 3.68
N TRP A 20 -19.01 31.76 3.14
CA TRP A 20 -19.10 31.24 1.78
C TRP A 20 -20.19 30.17 1.70
N ALA A 21 -21.16 30.35 0.80
CA ALA A 21 -22.09 29.32 0.37
C ALA A 21 -21.52 28.61 -0.87
N PRO A 22 -21.81 27.32 -1.08
CA PRO A 22 -21.13 26.50 -2.08
C PRO A 22 -21.67 26.79 -3.49
N ALA A 23 -20.78 27.16 -4.41
CA ALA A 23 -21.06 27.12 -5.83
C ALA A 23 -20.94 25.67 -6.31
N SER A 24 -22.07 25.10 -6.71
CA SER A 24 -22.19 23.89 -7.51
C SER A 24 -21.47 24.04 -8.85
N GLY A 25 -20.71 23.02 -9.25
CA GLY A 25 -20.28 22.83 -10.64
C GLY A 25 -18.78 22.63 -10.84
N PHE A 26 -18.21 21.55 -10.31
CA PHE A 26 -16.97 20.99 -10.87
C PHE A 26 -17.34 19.84 -11.80
N LEU A 27 -17.29 20.11 -13.10
CA LEU A 27 -17.28 19.08 -14.14
C LEU A 27 -15.98 18.27 -13.97
N GLY A 28 -16.13 16.98 -13.67
CA GLY A 28 -15.01 16.04 -13.63
C GLY A 28 -14.38 15.89 -15.03
N PRO A 29 -13.11 15.49 -15.13
CA PRO A 29 -12.49 15.21 -16.41
C PRO A 29 -13.19 14.01 -17.09
N PRO A 30 -13.29 14.00 -18.43
CA PRO A 30 -13.89 12.89 -19.16
C PRO A 30 -13.05 11.62 -18.93
N SER A 31 -13.71 10.59 -18.40
CA SER A 31 -13.17 9.23 -18.32
C SER A 31 -13.34 8.57 -19.68
N ASP A 32 -12.37 8.74 -20.57
CA ASP A 32 -12.21 7.82 -21.70
C ASP A 32 -10.74 7.67 -22.04
N ASN A 33 -10.14 6.62 -21.49
CA ASN A 33 -8.90 6.05 -21.98
C ASN A 33 -9.06 4.52 -21.89
N SER A 34 -10.08 3.98 -22.55
CA SER A 34 -10.13 2.55 -22.84
C SER A 34 -9.18 2.26 -24.01
N VAL A 35 -7.88 2.15 -23.72
CA VAL A 35 -7.02 1.33 -24.57
C VAL A 35 -7.35 -0.12 -24.20
N ALA A 36 -8.25 -0.71 -24.97
CA ALA A 36 -8.60 -2.12 -24.86
C ALA A 36 -7.37 -2.95 -25.23
N TRP A 37 -6.70 -3.50 -24.21
CA TRP A 37 -5.77 -4.60 -24.40
C TRP A 37 -6.60 -5.87 -24.54
N ASP A 38 -7.04 -6.15 -25.76
CA ASP A 38 -7.73 -7.39 -26.09
C ASP A 38 -6.79 -8.58 -25.85
N ALA A 39 -7.27 -9.55 -25.07
CA ALA A 39 -6.60 -10.81 -24.80
C ALA A 39 -6.47 -11.62 -26.10
N HIS A 40 -5.27 -11.64 -26.68
CA HIS A 40 -4.95 -12.54 -27.77
C HIS A 40 -4.75 -13.97 -27.24
N SER A 41 -5.86 -14.69 -27.05
CA SER A 41 -5.88 -16.15 -27.21
C SER A 41 -6.06 -16.47 -28.70
N ALA A 42 -4.98 -16.47 -29.47
CA ALA A 42 -4.99 -16.90 -30.86
C ALA A 42 -4.84 -18.43 -30.95
N GLY A 43 -5.96 -19.13 -30.77
CA GLY A 43 -6.14 -20.53 -31.14
C GLY A 43 -6.79 -20.63 -32.53
N LEU A 44 -6.26 -21.55 -33.34
CA LEU A 44 -6.60 -21.84 -34.73
C LEU A 44 -8.12 -22.02 -34.99
N ARG A 45 -8.59 -21.48 -36.12
CA ARG A 45 -9.98 -21.60 -36.59
C ARG A 45 -10.31 -23.05 -37.01
N GLY A 46 -11.35 -23.62 -36.41
CA GLY A 46 -12.15 -24.74 -36.94
C GLY A 46 -13.63 -24.33 -37.05
N PRO A 47 -14.42 -24.93 -37.95
CA PRO A 47 -15.71 -24.37 -38.33
C PRO A 47 -16.83 -24.61 -37.31
N ALA A 48 -17.84 -23.77 -37.44
CA ALA A 48 -18.96 -23.52 -36.54
C ALA A 48 -19.80 -24.75 -36.14
N GLY A 49 -20.29 -24.71 -34.90
CA GLY A 49 -21.45 -25.48 -34.46
C GLY A 49 -21.35 -26.00 -33.03
N ALA A 50 -21.82 -25.20 -32.06
CA ALA A 50 -22.55 -25.66 -30.87
C ALA A 50 -22.84 -24.46 -29.96
N SER A 51 -24.12 -24.22 -29.71
CA SER A 51 -24.62 -23.38 -28.62
C SER A 51 -24.24 -24.01 -27.28
N GLY A 52 -23.10 -23.63 -26.73
CA GLY A 52 -22.71 -23.93 -25.35
C GLY A 52 -22.86 -22.67 -24.50
N SER A 53 -23.76 -22.71 -23.52
CA SER A 53 -23.77 -21.77 -22.41
C SER A 53 -22.41 -21.85 -21.70
N GLY A 54 -21.50 -20.93 -22.04
CA GLY A 54 -20.20 -20.82 -21.41
C GLY A 54 -20.38 -20.46 -19.95
N HIS A 55 -20.41 -21.45 -19.07
CA HIS A 55 -19.99 -21.25 -17.69
C HIS A 55 -18.50 -20.94 -17.78
N THR A 56 -18.16 -19.64 -17.79
CA THR A 56 -16.82 -19.23 -17.38
C THR A 56 -16.70 -19.74 -15.96
N GLU A 57 -15.99 -20.85 -15.74
CA GLU A 57 -15.58 -21.23 -14.39
C GLU A 57 -14.99 -19.98 -13.76
N ALA A 58 -15.58 -19.54 -12.65
CA ALA A 58 -15.14 -18.34 -11.97
C ALA A 58 -13.69 -18.58 -11.52
N ARG A 59 -12.75 -18.08 -12.30
CA ARG A 59 -11.32 -18.19 -12.02
C ARG A 59 -11.04 -17.26 -10.85
N MET A 60 -10.71 -17.84 -9.69
CA MET A 60 -10.28 -17.04 -8.55
C MET A 60 -8.99 -16.30 -8.89
N ARG A 61 -9.04 -14.97 -8.86
CA ARG A 61 -7.96 -14.03 -9.21
C ARG A 61 -7.30 -13.49 -7.95
N ILE A 62 -6.01 -13.76 -7.79
CA ILE A 62 -5.21 -13.28 -6.68
C ILE A 62 -4.33 -12.12 -7.13
N LEU A 63 -4.48 -10.99 -6.44
CA LEU A 63 -3.54 -9.88 -6.49
C LEU A 63 -2.41 -10.15 -5.51
N ILE A 64 -1.17 -9.86 -5.90
CA ILE A 64 0.03 -10.03 -5.09
C ILE A 64 0.74 -8.67 -4.99
N SER A 65 1.08 -8.26 -3.78
CA SER A 65 2.00 -7.16 -3.50
C SER A 65 3.20 -7.74 -2.77
N ALA A 66 4.41 -7.51 -3.29
CA ALA A 66 5.63 -8.15 -2.81
C ALA A 66 6.65 -7.11 -2.35
N ASP A 67 7.27 -7.34 -1.19
CA ASP A 67 8.31 -6.49 -0.64
C ASP A 67 9.56 -7.31 -0.24
N VAL A 68 10.75 -6.78 -0.48
CA VAL A 68 12.00 -7.54 -0.33
C VAL A 68 12.53 -7.49 1.10
N GLU A 69 12.29 -6.40 1.82
CA GLU A 69 12.69 -6.18 3.22
C GLU A 69 12.23 -7.32 4.15
N GLY A 70 11.01 -7.83 3.97
CA GLY A 70 10.43 -8.89 4.78
C GLY A 70 10.59 -10.30 4.22
N ALA A 71 11.18 -10.46 3.04
CA ALA A 71 11.41 -11.76 2.40
C ALA A 71 12.26 -12.71 3.26
N SER A 72 12.13 -14.01 2.99
CA SER A 72 12.93 -15.08 3.60
C SER A 72 14.42 -14.81 3.44
N GLY A 73 15.19 -14.99 4.52
CA GLY A 73 16.65 -14.82 4.51
C GLY A 73 17.15 -13.37 4.47
N VAL A 74 16.31 -12.38 4.12
CA VAL A 74 16.70 -10.97 4.08
C VAL A 74 16.73 -10.39 5.49
N VAL A 75 17.80 -9.68 5.84
CA VAL A 75 17.97 -9.05 7.17
C VAL A 75 18.42 -7.59 7.07
N SER A 76 19.24 -7.28 6.07
CA SER A 76 19.60 -5.91 5.70
C SER A 76 19.70 -5.83 4.17
N LEU A 77 19.40 -4.64 3.64
CA LEU A 77 19.60 -4.27 2.24
C LEU A 77 20.70 -3.21 2.10
N ASP A 78 21.52 -3.02 3.14
CA ASP A 78 22.66 -2.10 3.09
C ASP A 78 23.64 -2.56 2.00
N GLY A 79 24.05 -1.63 1.14
CA GLY A 79 24.91 -1.93 -0.01
C GLY A 79 24.19 -2.59 -1.20
N CYS A 80 22.86 -2.72 -1.17
CA CYS A 80 22.09 -3.10 -2.36
C CYS A 80 22.01 -1.96 -3.37
N ASP A 81 22.97 -1.95 -4.30
CA ASP A 81 22.94 -1.13 -5.51
C ASP A 81 22.15 -1.84 -6.65
N ALA A 82 22.40 -1.45 -7.90
CA ALA A 82 21.67 -1.94 -9.08
C ALA A 82 21.80 -3.46 -9.28
N ASP A 83 22.93 -4.07 -8.87
CA ASP A 83 23.22 -5.50 -9.02
C ASP A 83 23.31 -6.25 -7.68
N GLY A 84 23.62 -5.55 -6.59
CA GLY A 84 23.99 -6.12 -5.28
C GLY A 84 22.87 -6.82 -4.50
N CYS A 85 21.63 -6.78 -4.99
CA CYS A 85 20.48 -7.35 -4.28
C CYS A 85 19.97 -8.66 -4.89
N LEU A 86 20.71 -9.28 -5.83
CA LEU A 86 20.22 -10.45 -6.59
C LEU A 86 19.78 -11.62 -5.68
N ALA A 87 20.52 -11.92 -4.61
CA ALA A 87 20.15 -12.97 -3.66
C ALA A 87 18.80 -12.69 -2.98
N ALA A 88 18.60 -11.45 -2.50
CA ALA A 88 17.34 -11.04 -1.88
C ALA A 88 16.16 -11.09 -2.86
N ARG A 89 16.38 -10.67 -4.12
CA ARG A 89 15.39 -10.76 -5.19
C ARG A 89 15.03 -12.21 -5.54
N ARG A 90 16.01 -13.11 -5.57
CA ARG A 90 15.80 -14.56 -5.75
C ARG A 90 14.98 -15.16 -4.62
N TRP A 91 15.27 -14.75 -3.37
CA TRP A 91 14.52 -15.23 -2.22
C TRP A 91 13.07 -14.73 -2.23
N LEU A 92 12.85 -13.44 -2.49
CA LEU A 92 11.51 -12.88 -2.67
C LEU A 92 10.76 -13.57 -3.83
N THR A 93 11.40 -13.76 -4.98
CA THR A 93 10.79 -14.45 -6.13
C THR A 93 10.38 -15.87 -5.75
N GLY A 94 11.23 -16.59 -5.00
CA GLY A 94 10.89 -17.91 -4.47
C GLY A 94 9.74 -17.90 -3.45
N ASP A 95 9.64 -16.86 -2.62
CA ASP A 95 8.53 -16.68 -1.67
C ASP A 95 7.21 -16.42 -2.41
N VAL A 96 7.23 -15.57 -3.45
CA VAL A 96 6.08 -15.33 -4.33
C VAL A 96 5.65 -16.63 -5.02
N ASN A 97 6.60 -17.38 -5.59
CA ASN A 97 6.31 -18.66 -6.25
C ASN A 97 5.67 -19.66 -5.28
N ALA A 98 6.17 -19.76 -4.04
CA ALA A 98 5.58 -20.63 -3.03
C ALA A 98 4.14 -20.22 -2.65
N ALA A 99 3.86 -18.91 -2.59
CA ALA A 99 2.51 -18.42 -2.34
C ALA A 99 1.55 -18.76 -3.49
N VAL A 100 2.02 -18.63 -4.73
CA VAL A 100 1.25 -18.98 -5.94
C VAL A 100 0.96 -20.48 -5.98
N GLU A 101 1.96 -21.34 -5.75
CA GLU A 101 1.80 -22.78 -5.69
C GLU A 101 0.75 -23.19 -4.65
N GLY A 102 0.84 -22.65 -3.43
CA GLY A 102 -0.13 -22.95 -2.36
C GLY A 102 -1.54 -22.49 -2.70
N ALA A 103 -1.69 -21.33 -3.34
CA ALA A 103 -2.99 -20.86 -3.80
C ALA A 103 -3.57 -21.73 -4.93
N MET A 104 -2.73 -22.20 -5.85
CA MET A 104 -3.12 -23.12 -6.93
C MET A 104 -3.60 -24.46 -6.38
N GLU A 105 -2.95 -24.99 -5.34
CA GLU A 105 -3.40 -26.21 -4.64
C GLU A 105 -4.82 -26.09 -4.07
N ALA A 106 -5.26 -24.87 -3.75
CA ALA A 106 -6.61 -24.57 -3.28
C ALA A 106 -7.57 -24.05 -4.37
N GLY A 107 -7.16 -24.07 -5.65
CA GLY A 107 -8.03 -23.77 -6.80
C GLY A 107 -7.94 -22.34 -7.35
N ALA A 108 -7.01 -21.50 -6.89
CA ALA A 108 -6.74 -20.21 -7.54
C ALA A 108 -6.06 -20.41 -8.90
N THR A 109 -6.46 -19.63 -9.91
CA THR A 109 -6.06 -19.88 -11.32
C THR A 109 -5.54 -18.65 -12.06
N SER A 110 -5.56 -17.48 -11.45
CA SER A 110 -5.07 -16.23 -12.05
C SER A 110 -4.32 -15.40 -11.01
N PHE A 111 -3.13 -14.94 -11.36
CA PHE A 111 -2.24 -14.22 -10.45
C PHE A 111 -1.68 -12.97 -11.12
N VAL A 112 -1.80 -11.82 -10.45
CA VAL A 112 -1.21 -10.56 -10.88
C VAL A 112 -0.36 -10.00 -9.76
N LEU A 113 0.92 -9.77 -10.02
CA LEU A 113 1.85 -9.16 -9.07
C LEU A 113 2.07 -7.69 -9.39
N HIS A 114 1.90 -6.81 -8.41
CA HIS A 114 2.29 -5.41 -8.48
C HIS A 114 3.67 -5.24 -7.86
N ASP A 115 4.69 -5.05 -8.70
CA ASP A 115 6.09 -4.85 -8.29
C ASP A 115 6.34 -3.36 -8.01
N GLY A 116 5.82 -2.87 -6.89
CA GLY A 116 5.76 -1.43 -6.59
C GLY A 116 6.23 -1.01 -5.20
N LEU A 117 6.47 -1.93 -4.27
CA LEU A 117 6.71 -1.65 -2.84
C LEU A 117 8.09 -1.06 -2.52
N ARG A 118 9.04 -1.03 -3.46
CA ARG A 118 10.32 -0.37 -3.22
C ARG A 118 10.51 0.78 -4.19
N GLN A 119 11.03 1.94 -3.76
CA GLN A 119 11.29 3.05 -4.68
C GLN A 119 12.51 2.79 -5.60
N GLY A 120 12.34 3.04 -6.90
CA GLY A 120 13.39 2.93 -7.93
C GLY A 120 13.93 1.53 -8.28
N GLN A 121 13.40 0.43 -7.73
CA GLN A 121 13.96 -0.92 -7.97
C GLN A 121 12.87 -1.96 -8.27
N GLU A 122 13.20 -2.89 -9.16
CA GLU A 122 12.38 -4.05 -9.55
C GLU A 122 12.75 -5.20 -8.61
N THR A 123 11.77 -5.73 -7.87
CA THR A 123 12.05 -6.59 -6.72
C THR A 123 12.05 -8.08 -7.09
N VAL A 124 11.29 -8.49 -8.10
CA VAL A 124 11.22 -9.88 -8.57
C VAL A 124 12.06 -10.11 -9.84
N LEU A 125 12.35 -11.38 -10.13
CA LEU A 125 13.07 -11.82 -11.33
C LEU A 125 12.08 -12.50 -12.29
N LEU A 126 11.80 -11.88 -13.44
CA LEU A 126 10.78 -12.39 -14.38
C LEU A 126 11.14 -13.76 -14.95
N ASP A 127 12.42 -14.05 -15.13
CA ASP A 127 12.95 -15.31 -15.64
C ASP A 127 12.92 -16.45 -14.61
N GLU A 128 12.74 -16.13 -13.32
CA GLU A 128 12.59 -17.11 -12.23
C GLU A 128 11.16 -17.13 -11.64
N LEU A 129 10.28 -16.20 -12.05
CA LEU A 129 8.92 -16.09 -11.55
C LEU A 129 8.03 -17.20 -12.11
N HIS A 130 7.07 -17.66 -11.29
CA HIS A 130 6.13 -18.70 -11.69
C HIS A 130 5.36 -18.29 -12.96
N PRO A 131 5.26 -19.16 -14.00
CA PRO A 131 4.76 -18.79 -15.32
C PRO A 131 3.27 -18.42 -15.36
N ALA A 132 2.52 -18.69 -14.28
CA ALA A 132 1.13 -18.28 -14.14
C ALA A 132 0.95 -16.83 -13.63
N VAL A 133 2.04 -16.11 -13.34
CA VAL A 133 1.99 -14.76 -12.76
C VAL A 133 2.21 -13.71 -13.85
N GLU A 134 1.25 -12.82 -13.99
CA GLU A 134 1.39 -11.58 -14.76
C GLU A 134 1.95 -10.48 -13.84
N VAL A 135 2.76 -9.57 -14.37
CA VAL A 135 3.43 -8.54 -13.55
C VAL A 135 3.07 -7.14 -14.04
N VAL A 136 2.48 -6.36 -13.14
CA VAL A 136 2.36 -4.90 -13.26
C VAL A 136 3.64 -4.30 -12.66
N ARG A 137 4.47 -3.72 -13.52
CA ARG A 137 5.78 -3.15 -13.16
C ARG A 137 6.01 -1.81 -13.85
N GLY A 138 6.78 -0.94 -13.21
CA GLY A 138 7.08 0.40 -13.70
C GLY A 138 6.85 1.47 -12.63
N ARG A 139 6.89 2.74 -13.04
CA ARG A 139 6.68 3.89 -12.15
C ARG A 139 5.61 4.82 -12.74
N PRO A 140 4.83 5.52 -11.89
CA PRO A 140 4.92 5.60 -10.42
C PRO A 140 3.94 4.64 -9.69
N ILE A 141 4.30 3.35 -9.52
CA ILE A 141 3.52 2.42 -8.69
C ILE A 141 3.98 2.56 -7.24
N ILE A 142 3.03 2.83 -6.33
CA ILE A 142 3.22 2.83 -4.88
C ILE A 142 2.11 1.97 -4.29
N LEU A 143 2.46 0.84 -3.68
CA LEU A 143 1.56 -0.27 -3.32
C LEU A 143 0.90 -0.93 -4.53
N PHE A 144 0.05 -0.19 -5.26
CA PHE A 144 -0.72 -0.70 -6.39
C PHE A 144 -0.93 0.34 -7.49
N GLU A 145 -1.13 -0.13 -8.72
CA GLU A 145 -1.73 0.66 -9.80
C GLU A 145 -3.26 0.64 -9.64
N GLU A 146 -3.85 1.79 -9.29
CA GLU A 146 -5.28 1.89 -8.96
C GLU A 146 -6.19 1.55 -10.16
N ALA A 147 -5.76 1.85 -11.39
CA ALA A 147 -6.51 1.48 -12.59
C ALA A 147 -6.65 -0.04 -12.74
N ASP A 148 -5.62 -0.79 -12.33
CA ASP A 148 -5.65 -2.25 -12.33
C ASP A 148 -6.47 -2.81 -11.15
N LEU A 149 -6.37 -2.22 -9.95
CA LEU A 149 -7.23 -2.58 -8.82
C LEU A 149 -8.72 -2.49 -9.14
N ALA A 150 -9.11 -1.47 -9.91
CA ALA A 150 -10.50 -1.26 -10.32
C ALA A 150 -11.06 -2.41 -11.19
N ARG A 151 -10.21 -3.29 -11.73
CA ARG A 151 -10.64 -4.49 -12.48
C ARG A 151 -11.18 -5.61 -11.59
N GLY A 152 -10.96 -5.53 -10.28
CA GLY A 152 -11.44 -6.49 -9.29
C GLY A 152 -10.59 -7.75 -9.19
N TYR A 153 -10.44 -8.21 -7.94
CA TYR A 153 -9.72 -9.42 -7.54
C TYR A 153 -10.46 -10.11 -6.40
N ASP A 154 -10.33 -11.43 -6.31
CA ASP A 154 -11.00 -12.24 -5.29
C ASP A 154 -10.19 -12.31 -3.99
N GLY A 155 -8.92 -11.93 -4.03
CA GLY A 155 -8.06 -11.88 -2.87
C GLY A 155 -6.77 -11.11 -3.09
N LEU A 156 -6.22 -10.56 -2.02
CA LEU A 156 -4.89 -9.94 -1.97
C LEU A 156 -3.95 -10.78 -1.09
N PHE A 157 -2.76 -11.07 -1.62
CA PHE A 157 -1.62 -11.58 -0.89
C PHE A 157 -0.56 -10.49 -0.71
N LEU A 158 -0.14 -10.29 0.53
CA LEU A 158 0.96 -9.41 0.91
C LEU A 158 2.18 -10.28 1.22
N VAL A 159 3.17 -10.33 0.32
CA VAL A 159 4.30 -11.25 0.42
C VAL A 159 5.58 -10.50 0.81
N GLY A 160 6.31 -11.01 1.80
CA GLY A 160 7.60 -10.42 2.20
C GLY A 160 7.46 -9.08 2.93
N MET A 161 6.40 -8.90 3.69
CA MET A 161 6.14 -7.69 4.47
C MET A 161 7.07 -7.57 5.68
N HIS A 162 7.39 -6.34 6.06
CA HIS A 162 8.25 -6.05 7.21
C HIS A 162 7.56 -5.23 8.29
N LYS A 163 8.11 -5.27 9.51
CA LYS A 163 7.66 -4.46 10.64
C LYS A 163 7.76 -2.96 10.33
N ARG A 164 6.81 -2.19 10.89
CA ARG A 164 6.83 -0.72 10.98
C ARG A 164 8.14 -0.20 11.59
N GLY A 165 8.78 0.74 10.91
CA GLY A 165 9.83 1.62 11.44
C GLY A 165 11.21 0.99 11.66
N GLY A 166 12.20 1.55 10.97
CA GLY A 166 13.61 1.53 11.38
C GLY A 166 14.62 1.29 10.27
N GLN A 167 15.00 2.33 9.50
CA GLN A 167 16.01 2.34 8.41
C GLN A 167 16.13 1.02 7.62
N GLY A 168 15.18 0.88 6.70
CA GLY A 168 15.30 0.20 5.40
C GLY A 168 14.66 1.11 4.36
N ARG A 169 14.81 0.84 3.06
CA ARG A 169 14.17 1.63 1.98
C ARG A 169 12.71 1.20 1.79
N SER A 170 11.93 1.31 2.86
CA SER A 170 10.46 1.20 2.95
C SER A 170 9.78 2.16 1.94
N LEU A 171 8.56 1.88 1.44
CA LEU A 171 7.74 2.88 0.73
C LEU A 171 7.58 4.17 1.52
N LEU A 172 7.41 4.05 2.84
CA LEU A 172 7.47 5.17 3.76
C LEU A 172 8.92 5.61 3.88
N PRO A 173 9.29 6.80 3.35
CA PRO A 173 10.67 7.27 3.43
C PRO A 173 11.11 7.34 4.89
N SER A 174 12.41 7.23 5.16
CA SER A 174 12.97 7.29 6.52
C SER A 174 12.59 8.55 7.31
N MET A 175 12.08 9.58 6.63
CA MET A 175 11.55 10.81 7.21
C MET A 175 10.13 10.68 7.78
N VAL A 176 9.41 9.59 7.53
CA VAL A 176 8.11 9.31 8.15
C VAL A 176 8.34 8.53 9.45
N ALA A 177 7.93 9.11 10.57
CA ALA A 177 8.04 8.50 11.89
C ALA A 177 6.88 7.54 12.14
N GLU A 178 5.66 7.94 11.79
CA GLU A 178 4.46 7.14 12.00
C GLU A 178 3.33 7.54 11.05
N VAL A 179 2.52 6.57 10.64
CA VAL A 179 1.25 6.81 9.95
C VAL A 179 0.13 6.23 10.80
N ARG A 180 -0.97 6.97 10.95
CA ARG A 180 -2.18 6.50 11.64
C ARG A 180 -3.40 6.63 10.74
N LEU A 181 -4.29 5.65 10.84
CA LEU A 181 -5.65 5.69 10.29
C LEU A 181 -6.62 5.63 11.45
N ASN A 182 -7.47 6.65 11.60
CA ASN A 182 -8.46 6.76 12.67
C ASN A 182 -7.83 6.60 14.08
N GLY A 183 -6.65 7.20 14.27
CA GLY A 183 -5.90 7.13 15.53
C GLY A 183 -5.14 5.82 15.77
N GLN A 184 -5.29 4.82 14.90
CA GLN A 184 -4.55 3.56 14.99
C GLN A 184 -3.31 3.62 14.11
N ALA A 185 -2.12 3.36 14.69
CA ALA A 185 -0.88 3.23 13.93
C ALA A 185 -0.99 2.10 12.90
N VAL A 186 -0.45 2.35 11.70
CA VAL A 186 -0.44 1.44 10.55
C VAL A 186 0.93 1.45 9.86
N GLY A 187 1.26 0.34 9.21
CA GLY A 187 2.39 0.24 8.29
C GLY A 187 1.91 0.04 6.86
N GLU A 188 2.88 -0.22 5.97
CA GLU A 188 2.62 -0.51 4.57
C GLU A 188 1.67 -1.70 4.34
N PRO A 189 1.76 -2.82 5.09
CA PRO A 189 0.84 -3.93 4.90
C PRO A 189 -0.62 -3.54 5.19
N GLU A 190 -0.85 -2.76 6.24
CA GLU A 190 -2.20 -2.30 6.58
C GLU A 190 -2.70 -1.20 5.64
N LEU A 191 -1.81 -0.29 5.17
CA LEU A 191 -2.15 0.70 4.15
C LEU A 191 -2.56 0.02 2.83
N ALA A 192 -1.84 -1.02 2.43
CA ALA A 192 -2.11 -1.85 1.26
C ALA A 192 -3.44 -2.60 1.40
N ALA A 193 -3.64 -3.28 2.53
CA ALA A 193 -4.87 -4.00 2.82
C ALA A 193 -6.09 -3.05 2.84
N ALA A 194 -5.95 -1.88 3.45
CA ALA A 194 -6.98 -0.85 3.47
C ALA A 194 -7.33 -0.35 2.06
N LEU A 195 -6.34 -0.19 1.19
CA LEU A 195 -6.56 0.30 -0.18
C LEU A 195 -7.29 -0.75 -1.01
N ALA A 196 -6.80 -1.99 -1.00
CA ALA A 196 -7.48 -3.11 -1.64
C ALA A 196 -8.91 -3.28 -1.11
N GLY A 197 -9.09 -3.14 0.22
CA GLY A 197 -10.40 -3.18 0.85
C GLY A 197 -11.36 -2.08 0.36
N ALA A 198 -10.86 -0.86 0.12
CA ALA A 198 -11.64 0.24 -0.47
C ALA A 198 -12.01 0.01 -1.95
N TYR A 199 -11.36 -0.93 -2.61
CA TYR A 199 -11.73 -1.46 -3.94
C TYR A 199 -12.57 -2.74 -3.87
N GLY A 200 -12.96 -3.19 -2.67
CA GLY A 200 -13.78 -4.40 -2.49
C GLY A 200 -12.99 -5.71 -2.54
N ILE A 201 -11.65 -5.65 -2.46
CA ILE A 201 -10.78 -6.82 -2.52
C ILE A 201 -10.40 -7.24 -1.09
N PRO A 202 -10.69 -8.47 -0.66
CA PRO A 202 -10.29 -8.94 0.67
C PRO A 202 -8.80 -9.31 0.71
N THR A 203 -8.09 -8.85 1.73
CA THR A 203 -6.74 -9.37 2.02
C THR A 203 -6.86 -10.75 2.67
N LEU A 204 -6.16 -11.73 2.10
CA LEU A 204 -6.24 -13.13 2.53
C LEU A 204 -4.97 -13.58 3.26
N LEU A 205 -3.80 -13.10 2.83
CA LEU A 205 -2.50 -13.56 3.30
C LEU A 205 -1.57 -12.38 3.57
N VAL A 206 -0.81 -12.48 4.65
CA VAL A 206 0.43 -11.74 4.87
C VAL A 206 1.59 -12.72 5.13
N THR A 207 2.74 -12.50 4.52
CA THR A 207 3.98 -13.22 4.85
C THR A 207 5.08 -12.22 5.16
N GLY A 208 6.06 -12.61 5.98
CA GLY A 208 7.10 -11.70 6.41
C GLY A 208 7.75 -12.08 7.74
N ASP A 209 8.30 -11.09 8.44
CA ASP A 209 8.76 -11.30 9.81
C ASP A 209 7.59 -11.47 10.82
N ASP A 210 7.91 -11.99 11.99
CA ASP A 210 6.94 -12.28 13.06
C ASP A 210 6.19 -11.02 13.55
N ARG A 211 6.81 -9.85 13.51
CA ARG A 211 6.21 -8.59 13.95
C ARG A 211 5.29 -8.00 12.90
N ALA A 212 5.70 -8.01 11.63
CA ALA A 212 4.83 -7.62 10.51
C ALA A 212 3.53 -8.44 10.50
N CYS A 213 3.69 -9.77 10.60
CA CYS A 213 2.55 -10.68 10.66
C CYS A 213 1.66 -10.42 11.88
N LEU A 214 2.26 -10.21 13.06
CA LEU A 214 1.51 -9.93 14.28
C LEU A 214 0.73 -8.60 14.21
N ASP A 215 1.32 -7.56 13.65
CA ASP A 215 0.69 -6.25 13.52
C ASP A 215 -0.52 -6.32 12.58
N VAL A 216 -0.39 -7.00 11.43
CA VAL A 216 -1.50 -7.24 10.49
C VAL A 216 -2.59 -8.13 11.10
N GLN A 217 -2.21 -9.17 11.85
CA GLN A 217 -3.16 -10.03 12.57
C GLN A 217 -3.97 -9.22 13.60
N ARG A 218 -3.31 -8.36 14.37
CA ARG A 218 -3.97 -7.48 15.34
C ARG A 218 -4.87 -6.47 14.66
N TRP A 219 -4.40 -5.82 13.60
CA TRP A 219 -5.16 -4.83 12.85
C TRP A 219 -6.42 -5.43 12.21
N SER A 220 -6.31 -6.64 11.65
CA SER A 220 -7.43 -7.33 10.99
C SER A 220 -8.37 -8.08 11.95
N GLY A 221 -8.04 -8.18 13.23
CA GLY A 221 -8.77 -8.99 14.20
C GLY A 221 -8.68 -10.50 13.92
N GLY A 222 -7.54 -10.96 13.41
CA GLY A 222 -7.29 -12.38 13.14
C GLY A 222 -7.82 -12.90 11.80
N LYS A 223 -8.21 -12.01 10.88
CA LYS A 223 -8.93 -12.37 9.64
C LYS A 223 -8.01 -12.68 8.45
N ILE A 224 -6.79 -12.14 8.46
CA ILE A 224 -5.78 -12.35 7.42
C ILE A 224 -4.90 -13.52 7.87
N GLU A 225 -4.57 -14.48 7.01
CA GLU A 225 -3.67 -15.60 7.35
C GLU A 225 -2.20 -15.13 7.39
N ALA A 226 -1.34 -15.74 8.23
CA ALA A 226 0.04 -15.30 8.41
C ALA A 226 1.11 -16.38 8.16
N GLY A 227 2.02 -16.12 7.22
CA GLY A 227 3.20 -16.93 6.94
C GLY A 227 4.49 -16.29 7.47
N VAL A 228 4.85 -16.55 8.73
CA VAL A 228 6.09 -16.01 9.35
C VAL A 228 7.33 -16.76 8.85
N VAL A 229 8.26 -16.06 8.19
CA VAL A 229 9.48 -16.66 7.61
C VAL A 229 10.77 -16.36 8.37
N LYS A 230 10.73 -15.39 9.28
CA LYS A 230 11.86 -15.00 10.14
C LYS A 230 11.36 -14.35 11.42
N TYR A 231 12.19 -14.36 12.45
CA TYR A 231 11.89 -13.76 13.75
C TYR A 231 12.80 -12.56 13.98
N ALA A 232 12.23 -11.36 14.08
CA ALA A 232 12.98 -10.14 14.32
C ALA A 232 13.59 -10.15 15.73
N LEU A 233 14.91 -9.93 15.81
CA LEU A 233 15.67 -9.86 17.07
C LEU A 233 16.03 -8.41 17.41
N SER A 234 16.42 -7.64 16.40
CA SER A 234 16.65 -6.21 16.49
C SER A 234 16.27 -5.55 15.16
N ARG A 235 16.55 -4.26 15.01
CA ARG A 235 16.34 -3.52 13.77
C ARG A 235 17.02 -4.13 12.55
N GLY A 236 18.26 -4.59 12.71
CA GLY A 236 19.10 -5.10 11.61
C GLY A 236 19.48 -6.56 11.78
N THR A 237 18.78 -7.30 12.64
CA THR A 237 19.07 -8.72 12.88
C THR A 237 17.79 -9.53 13.04
N ALA A 238 17.76 -10.70 12.44
CA ALA A 238 16.66 -11.65 12.54
C ALA A 238 17.19 -13.09 12.59
N ARG A 239 16.41 -13.97 13.21
CA ARG A 239 16.59 -15.42 13.12
C ARG A 239 15.75 -15.93 11.95
N CYS A 240 16.40 -16.22 10.83
CA CYS A 240 15.75 -16.68 9.61
C CYS A 240 15.49 -18.19 9.64
N LEU A 241 14.36 -18.62 9.08
CA LEU A 241 14.15 -20.03 8.78
C LEU A 241 15.02 -20.45 7.58
N PRO A 242 15.39 -21.74 7.45
CA PRO A 242 15.89 -22.27 6.19
C PRO A 242 14.92 -21.97 5.05
N LEU A 243 15.43 -21.59 3.87
CA LEU A 243 14.60 -21.14 2.73
C LEU A 243 13.53 -22.17 2.33
N ILE A 244 13.86 -23.47 2.40
CA ILE A 244 12.92 -24.55 2.09
C ILE A 244 11.76 -24.56 3.10
N GLU A 245 12.06 -24.40 4.39
CA GLU A 245 11.04 -24.35 5.45
C GLU A 245 10.19 -23.08 5.34
N ALA A 246 10.80 -21.94 5.06
CA ALA A 246 10.09 -20.68 4.85
C ALA A 246 9.10 -20.77 3.68
N ARG A 247 9.51 -21.34 2.55
CA ARG A 247 8.66 -21.56 1.37
C ARG A 247 7.52 -22.52 1.66
N GLU A 248 7.77 -23.62 2.37
CA GLU A 248 6.69 -24.54 2.78
C GLU A 248 5.66 -23.84 3.68
N ARG A 249 6.13 -23.00 4.61
CA ARG A 249 5.24 -22.23 5.47
C ARG A 249 4.40 -21.22 4.69
N ILE A 250 4.98 -20.56 3.69
CA ILE A 250 4.26 -19.65 2.78
C ILE A 250 3.22 -20.44 1.97
N ARG A 251 3.60 -21.56 1.36
CA ARG A 251 2.72 -22.43 0.55
C ARG A 251 1.52 -22.89 1.37
N THR A 252 1.77 -23.42 2.57
CA THR A 252 0.71 -23.86 3.48
C THR A 252 -0.20 -22.70 3.88
N ALA A 253 0.34 -21.53 4.23
CA ALA A 253 -0.46 -20.36 4.60
C ALA A 253 -1.31 -19.85 3.43
N ALA A 254 -0.75 -19.80 2.21
CA ALA A 254 -1.47 -19.39 1.00
C ALA A 254 -2.63 -20.34 0.67
N ARG A 255 -2.40 -21.65 0.74
CA ARG A 255 -3.45 -22.67 0.55
C ARG A 255 -4.60 -22.45 1.53
N GLN A 256 -4.29 -22.31 2.81
CA GLN A 256 -5.28 -22.08 3.86
C GLN A 256 -6.03 -20.75 3.71
N ALA A 257 -5.35 -19.71 3.22
CA ALA A 257 -5.93 -18.41 2.95
C ALA A 257 -6.99 -18.49 1.83
N VAL A 258 -6.69 -19.22 0.76
CA VAL A 258 -7.63 -19.46 -0.35
C VAL A 258 -8.82 -20.31 0.09
N GLU A 259 -8.58 -21.39 0.86
CA GLU A 259 -9.66 -22.23 1.41
C GLU A 259 -10.68 -21.44 2.25
N ARG A 260 -10.25 -20.31 2.85
CA ARG A 260 -11.09 -19.42 3.66
C ARG A 260 -11.63 -18.21 2.90
N ALA A 261 -11.23 -18.00 1.65
CA ALA A 261 -11.52 -16.77 0.89
C ALA A 261 -13.02 -16.46 0.76
N ALA A 262 -13.87 -17.49 0.61
CA ALA A 262 -15.33 -17.30 0.53
C ALA A 262 -15.94 -16.59 1.75
N LYS A 263 -15.29 -16.69 2.92
CA LYS A 263 -15.70 -16.02 4.16
C LYS A 263 -14.98 -14.69 4.39
N ALA A 264 -13.94 -14.41 3.62
CA ALA A 264 -13.20 -13.17 3.75
C ALA A 264 -14.07 -11.97 3.38
N ARG A 265 -13.79 -10.84 4.01
CA ARG A 265 -14.48 -9.57 3.74
C ARG A 265 -13.43 -8.48 3.55
N PRO A 266 -13.63 -7.55 2.60
CA PRO A 266 -12.77 -6.39 2.45
C PRO A 266 -12.62 -5.64 3.78
N LEU A 267 -11.38 -5.27 4.11
CA LEU A 267 -11.07 -4.49 5.30
C LEU A 267 -10.73 -3.06 4.88
N ALA A 268 -11.61 -2.12 5.19
CA ALA A 268 -11.37 -0.69 4.98
C ALA A 268 -11.55 0.06 6.31
N PRO A 269 -10.81 1.16 6.55
CA PRO A 269 -11.03 2.02 7.70
C PRO A 269 -12.46 2.54 7.73
N SER A 270 -13.02 2.73 8.93
CA SER A 270 -14.33 3.36 9.08
C SER A 270 -14.32 4.78 8.51
N SER A 271 -15.40 5.15 7.82
CA SER A 271 -15.58 6.49 7.26
C SER A 271 -16.24 7.43 8.29
N PRO A 272 -15.85 8.72 8.37
CA PRO A 272 -14.73 9.33 7.64
C PRO A 272 -13.39 8.79 8.14
N VAL A 273 -12.43 8.63 7.22
CA VAL A 273 -11.07 8.25 7.58
C VAL A 273 -10.24 9.49 7.87
N THR A 274 -9.59 9.50 9.02
CA THR A 274 -8.58 10.48 9.39
C THR A 274 -7.20 9.85 9.23
N LEU A 275 -6.46 10.31 8.22
CA LEU A 275 -5.05 10.00 8.01
C LEU A 275 -4.20 11.00 8.79
N GLU A 276 -3.30 10.51 9.63
CA GLU A 276 -2.28 11.29 10.32
C GLU A 276 -0.91 10.79 9.90
N VAL A 277 -0.01 11.73 9.58
CA VAL A 277 1.38 11.41 9.22
C VAL A 277 2.29 12.24 10.11
N GLU A 278 3.04 11.56 10.96
CA GLU A 278 4.10 12.14 11.77
C GLU A 278 5.43 12.01 11.03
N PHE A 279 6.16 13.11 10.89
CA PHE A 279 7.49 13.13 10.29
C PHE A 279 8.59 13.15 11.36
N ALA A 280 9.77 12.66 11.00
CA ALA A 280 10.96 12.70 11.84
C ALA A 280 11.40 14.16 12.10
N GLU A 281 11.27 15.03 11.10
CA GLU A 281 11.69 16.41 11.16
C GLU A 281 10.51 17.37 11.01
N ARG A 282 10.45 18.38 11.88
CA ARG A 282 9.43 19.44 11.86
C ARG A 282 9.38 20.18 10.52
N GLU A 283 10.52 20.50 9.93
CA GLU A 283 10.57 21.24 8.66
C GLU A 283 9.98 20.44 7.49
N VAL A 284 10.04 19.11 7.54
CA VAL A 284 9.37 18.25 6.57
C VAL A 284 7.86 18.35 6.74
N ALA A 285 7.35 18.20 7.97
CA ALA A 285 5.92 18.32 8.27
C ALA A 285 5.36 19.69 7.85
N ARG A 286 6.09 20.76 8.18
CA ARG A 286 5.75 22.14 7.81
C ARG A 286 5.67 22.33 6.29
N ARG A 287 6.58 21.74 5.52
CA ARG A 287 6.56 21.79 4.06
C ARG A 287 5.38 21.00 3.49
N VAL A 288 5.14 19.79 3.99
CA VAL A 288 3.99 18.97 3.58
C VAL A 288 2.67 19.68 3.84
N ALA A 289 2.57 20.43 4.94
CA ALA A 289 1.41 21.25 5.28
C ALA A 289 1.09 22.36 4.27
N TRP A 290 1.95 22.64 3.28
CA TRP A 290 1.60 23.52 2.16
C TRP A 290 0.50 22.95 1.27
N MET A 291 0.26 21.63 1.32
CA MET A 291 -0.83 20.97 0.59
C MET A 291 -2.17 21.24 1.29
N PRO A 292 -3.11 22.01 0.69
CA PRO A 292 -4.47 22.09 1.22
C PRO A 292 -5.24 20.79 0.92
N PRO A 293 -6.23 20.41 1.75
CA PRO A 293 -6.71 21.06 2.97
C PRO A 293 -6.10 20.43 4.25
N LEU A 294 -4.79 20.17 4.30
CA LEU A 294 -4.19 19.55 5.49
C LEU A 294 -4.32 20.39 6.75
N GLY A 295 -4.63 19.74 7.86
CA GLY A 295 -4.36 20.26 9.19
C GLY A 295 -2.90 20.04 9.56
N TYR A 296 -2.31 20.97 10.29
CA TYR A 296 -0.95 20.89 10.83
C TYR A 296 -0.98 21.19 12.32
N ASP A 297 -0.32 20.36 13.13
CA ASP A 297 -0.29 20.52 14.60
C ASP A 297 0.69 21.60 15.08
N GLY A 298 1.49 22.17 14.17
CA GLY A 298 2.53 23.15 14.51
C GLY A 298 3.90 22.54 14.82
N ASP A 299 4.01 21.20 14.85
CA ASP A 299 5.23 20.46 15.12
C ASP A 299 5.52 19.44 14.00
N ARG A 300 5.24 18.15 14.20
CA ARG A 300 5.67 17.07 13.30
C ARG A 300 4.53 16.32 12.62
N THR A 301 3.27 16.69 12.86
CA THR A 301 2.12 15.91 12.38
C THR A 301 1.24 16.71 11.43
N VAL A 302 0.95 16.12 10.27
CA VAL A 302 -0.11 16.59 9.37
C VAL A 302 -1.30 15.64 9.39
N ARG A 303 -2.51 16.18 9.16
CA ARG A 303 -3.77 15.44 9.21
C ARG A 303 -4.63 15.72 7.98
N TYR A 304 -5.19 14.68 7.40
CA TYR A 304 -6.17 14.72 6.32
C TYR A 304 -7.40 13.91 6.71
N THR A 305 -8.61 14.39 6.42
CA THR A 305 -9.85 13.63 6.67
C THR A 305 -10.72 13.61 5.43
N ASN A 306 -11.21 12.43 5.06
CA ASN A 306 -12.09 12.25 3.91
C ASN A 306 -13.08 11.09 4.13
N GLY A 307 -14.23 11.13 3.44
CA GLY A 307 -15.20 10.04 3.45
C GLY A 307 -14.75 8.80 2.67
N ASP A 308 -13.81 8.95 1.73
CA ASP A 308 -13.26 7.89 0.89
C ASP A 308 -11.78 7.64 1.19
N TYR A 309 -11.43 6.41 1.57
CA TYR A 309 -10.05 6.03 1.83
C TYR A 309 -9.15 6.12 0.60
N ARG A 310 -9.68 5.97 -0.62
CA ARG A 310 -8.89 6.17 -1.85
C ARG A 310 -8.38 7.60 -1.95
N GLN A 311 -9.18 8.58 -1.51
CA GLN A 311 -8.76 9.98 -1.46
C GLN A 311 -7.71 10.22 -0.37
N ALA A 312 -7.86 9.58 0.80
CA ALA A 312 -6.85 9.64 1.86
C ALA A 312 -5.52 9.00 1.43
N HIS A 313 -5.56 7.88 0.72
CA HIS A 313 -4.38 7.23 0.15
C HIS A 313 -3.68 8.14 -0.88
N ARG A 314 -4.42 8.74 -1.82
CA ARG A 314 -3.83 9.69 -2.77
C ARG A 314 -3.24 10.91 -2.08
N ALA A 315 -3.87 11.39 -1.01
CA ALA A 315 -3.30 12.45 -0.17
C ALA A 315 -1.99 11.99 0.49
N LEU A 316 -1.89 10.76 1.00
CA LEU A 316 -0.63 10.19 1.49
C LEU A 316 0.45 10.22 0.41
N LEU A 317 0.16 9.75 -0.81
CA LEU A 317 1.13 9.76 -1.91
C LEU A 317 1.62 11.18 -2.22
N ALA A 318 0.71 12.16 -2.26
CA ALA A 318 1.07 13.56 -2.47
C ALA A 318 1.94 14.11 -1.31
N MET A 319 1.63 13.76 -0.06
CA MET A 319 2.47 14.11 1.10
C MET A 319 3.88 13.53 0.97
N LEU A 320 4.01 12.26 0.59
CA LEU A 320 5.32 11.60 0.40
C LEU A 320 6.12 12.22 -0.75
N ALA A 321 5.46 12.63 -1.84
CA ALA A 321 6.11 13.33 -2.94
C ALA A 321 6.62 14.73 -2.54
N ILE A 322 5.83 15.49 -1.76
CA ILE A 322 6.26 16.81 -1.24
C ILE A 322 7.38 16.65 -0.21
N ALA A 323 7.29 15.61 0.63
CA ALA A 323 8.29 15.31 1.65
C ALA A 323 9.66 15.05 0.99
N THR A 324 9.70 14.24 -0.06
CA THR A 324 10.93 13.84 -0.77
C THR A 324 11.42 14.85 -1.82
N SER A 325 10.70 15.96 -2.03
CA SER A 325 11.07 16.98 -3.02
C SER A 325 12.42 17.65 -2.72
N PRO A 326 13.31 17.80 -3.73
CA PRO A 326 14.66 18.38 -3.57
C PRO A 326 14.70 19.88 -3.29
N LEU A 327 13.54 20.56 -3.16
CA LEU A 327 13.48 21.92 -2.60
C LEU A 327 14.16 22.02 -1.21
N ALA A 328 14.40 20.89 -0.53
CA ALA A 328 15.14 20.79 0.73
C ALA A 328 16.69 20.77 0.60
N ALA A 329 17.26 20.50 -0.57
CA ALA A 329 18.71 20.32 -0.73
C ALA A 329 19.50 21.65 -0.81
N GLY A 330 18.82 22.79 -0.86
CA GLY A 330 19.43 24.11 -1.08
C GLY A 330 20.01 24.82 0.16
N CYS A 331 19.79 24.31 1.37
CA CYS A 331 20.18 25.02 2.60
C CYS A 331 21.37 24.41 3.38
N GLN A 332 22.01 23.36 2.87
CA GLN A 332 23.17 22.76 3.55
C GLN A 332 24.53 23.18 2.97
N ASN A 333 24.56 23.97 1.89
CA ASN A 333 25.78 24.42 1.21
C ASN A 333 25.85 25.95 0.99
N ALA A 334 25.25 26.74 1.88
CA ALA A 334 25.40 28.21 1.89
C ALA A 334 26.02 28.68 3.21
#